data_AF-A0AAN7EAJ8-F1
#
_entry.id   AF-A0AAN7EAJ8-F1
#
_cell.length_a   1.000
_cell.length_b   1.000
_cell.length_c   1.000
_cell.angle_alpha   90.00
_cell.angle_beta   90.00
_cell.angle_gamma   90.00
#
_symmetry.space_group_name_H-M   'P 1'
#
loop_
_entity.id
_entity.type
_entity.pdbx_description
1 polymer ?
#
loop_
_entity_poly.entity_id
_entity_poly.type
_entity_poly.pdbx_seq_one_letter_code
_entity_poly.pdbx_strand_id
1 'polypeptide(L)'
;MLQSQWSVEKSLLHVFKTPIWKIGDLICCNNIMGSLRPDLDTKGIEVDFGPTAKAREIWQASMSHVNLKGGCFVLTANQFCKREDDLLSLVNVFCILVTT
;
A
#
# COMPACT_ATOMS: atom_id res chain seq x y z
N MET A 1 -14.39 13.97 -6.05
CA MET A 1 -14.78 13.74 -7.45
C MET A 1 -13.54 13.61 -8.37
N LEU A 2 -12.56 12.77 -8.02
CA LEU A 2 -11.39 12.42 -8.86
C LEU A 2 -11.14 10.90 -8.77
N GLN A 3 -12.21 10.09 -8.78
CA GLN A 3 -12.13 8.63 -8.64
C GLN A 3 -12.12 7.88 -9.98
N SER A 4 -12.21 8.59 -11.12
CA SER A 4 -12.54 7.98 -12.41
C SER A 4 -11.37 7.49 -13.26
N GLN A 5 -10.11 7.67 -12.85
CA GLN A 5 -8.95 7.24 -13.67
C GLN A 5 -8.12 6.08 -13.11
N TRP A 6 -8.34 5.65 -11.87
CA TRP A 6 -7.62 4.50 -11.26
C TRP A 6 -8.57 3.62 -10.43
N SER A 7 -9.77 3.35 -10.95
CA SER A 7 -10.68 2.39 -10.33
C SER A 7 -10.14 0.97 -10.53
N VAL A 8 -9.73 0.34 -9.44
CA VAL A 8 -9.39 -1.09 -9.42
C VAL A 8 -10.68 -1.88 -9.23
N GLU A 9 -10.98 -2.78 -10.15
CA GLU A 9 -12.07 -3.73 -9.97
C GLU A 9 -11.73 -4.73 -8.85
N LYS A 10 -12.66 -4.94 -7.92
CA LYS A 10 -12.50 -5.91 -6.80
C LYS A 10 -12.17 -7.33 -7.26
N SER A 11 -12.68 -7.72 -8.43
CA SER A 11 -12.41 -9.00 -9.09
C SER A 11 -10.92 -9.22 -9.39
N LEU A 12 -10.15 -8.13 -9.55
CA LEU A 12 -8.71 -8.17 -9.87
C LEU A 12 -7.83 -8.26 -8.61
N LEU A 13 -8.42 -8.27 -7.41
CA LEU A 13 -7.67 -8.44 -6.17
C LEU A 13 -7.13 -9.87 -6.06
N HIS A 14 -5.87 -10.05 -6.38
CA HIS A 14 -5.19 -11.34 -6.32
C HIS A 14 -4.40 -11.48 -5.01
N VAL A 15 -4.35 -12.70 -4.47
CA VAL A 15 -3.50 -13.04 -3.33
C VAL A 15 -2.49 -14.07 -3.80
N PHE A 16 -1.22 -13.72 -3.73
CA PHE A 16 -0.13 -14.59 -4.11
C PHE A 16 0.21 -15.50 -2.94
N LYS A 17 0.05 -16.81 -3.14
CA LYS A 17 0.44 -17.82 -2.16
C LYS A 17 1.87 -18.25 -2.42
N THR A 18 2.73 -18.06 -1.43
CA THR A 18 4.09 -18.61 -1.40
C THR A 18 4.16 -19.71 -0.34
N PRO A 19 5.22 -20.54 -0.30
CA PRO A 19 5.37 -21.58 0.73
C PRO A 19 5.43 -21.03 2.16
N ILE A 20 5.78 -19.75 2.32
CA ILE A 20 6.01 -19.09 3.60
C ILE A 20 4.94 -18.07 3.96
N TRP A 21 4.32 -17.41 2.97
CA TRP A 21 3.40 -16.30 3.19
C TRP A 21 2.29 -16.20 2.13
N LYS A 22 1.13 -15.69 2.53
CA LYS A 22 0.09 -15.15 1.63
C LYS A 22 0.26 -13.64 1.48
N ILE A 23 0.51 -13.20 0.25
CA ILE A 23 0.86 -11.82 -0.05
C ILE A 23 -0.29 -11.16 -0.83
N GLY A 24 -0.78 -10.03 -0.33
CA GLY A 24 -1.69 -9.12 -1.03
C GLY A 24 -1.00 -7.82 -1.42
N ASP A 25 -1.59 -7.06 -2.35
CA ASP A 25 -1.09 -5.73 -2.74
C ASP A 25 -2.28 -4.78 -3.00
N LEU A 26 -2.14 -3.55 -2.50
CA LEU A 26 -2.92 -2.39 -2.96
C LEU A 26 -2.02 -1.19 -3.25
N ILE A 27 -2.17 -0.63 -4.44
CA ILE A 27 -1.38 0.52 -4.88
C ILE A 27 -1.92 1.82 -4.27
N CYS A 28 -1.04 2.56 -3.62
CA CYS A 28 -1.23 3.94 -3.16
C CYS A 28 -2.57 4.15 -2.44
N CYS A 29 -3.42 5.05 -2.96
CA CYS A 29 -4.66 5.44 -2.29
C CYS A 29 -5.66 4.29 -2.19
N ASN A 30 -5.55 3.27 -3.03
CA ASN A 30 -6.39 2.07 -2.93
C ASN A 30 -6.22 1.36 -1.59
N ASN A 31 -5.04 1.46 -0.96
CA ASN A 31 -4.81 0.88 0.36
C ASN A 31 -5.53 1.64 1.48
N ILE A 32 -5.86 2.92 1.25
CA ILE A 32 -6.62 3.77 2.18
C ILE A 32 -8.11 3.77 1.83
N MET A 33 -8.48 3.32 0.62
CA MET A 33 -9.87 3.15 0.23
C MET A 33 -10.46 1.95 0.97
N GLY A 34 -11.44 2.22 1.85
CA GLY A 34 -12.03 1.20 2.72
C GLY A 34 -12.81 0.10 1.99
N SER A 35 -13.08 0.22 0.69
CA SER A 35 -13.89 -0.74 -0.06
C SER A 35 -13.11 -1.96 -0.55
N LEU A 36 -11.80 -1.86 -0.80
CA LEU A 36 -10.99 -2.95 -1.38
C LEU A 36 -10.28 -3.78 -0.30
N ARG A 37 -9.92 -3.13 0.81
CA ARG A 37 -9.13 -3.76 1.86
C ARG A 37 -9.84 -4.94 2.56
N PRO A 38 -11.12 -4.85 2.94
CA PRO A 38 -11.82 -5.98 3.55
C PRO A 38 -11.82 -7.24 2.68
N ASP A 39 -11.80 -7.08 1.34
CA ASP A 39 -11.77 -8.20 0.40
C ASP A 39 -10.41 -8.92 0.39
N LEU A 40 -9.31 -8.22 0.73
CA LEU A 40 -8.00 -8.84 0.95
C LEU A 40 -7.87 -9.45 2.35
N ASP A 41 -8.37 -8.76 3.37
CA ASP A 41 -8.34 -9.24 4.75
C ASP A 41 -9.13 -10.57 4.87
N THR A 42 -10.29 -10.67 4.21
CA THR A 42 -11.10 -11.91 4.14
C THR A 42 -10.41 -13.06 3.40
N LYS A 43 -9.47 -12.77 2.50
CA LYS A 43 -8.62 -13.78 1.86
C LYS A 43 -7.46 -14.24 2.76
N GLY A 44 -7.29 -13.62 3.92
CA GLY A 44 -6.32 -13.99 4.95
C GLY A 44 -4.89 -13.74 4.52
N ILE A 45 -4.59 -12.53 4.02
CA ILE A 45 -3.23 -12.11 3.73
C ILE A 45 -2.41 -11.98 5.01
N GLU A 46 -1.14 -12.35 4.94
CA GLU A 46 -0.20 -12.25 6.05
C GLU A 46 0.79 -11.11 5.83
N VAL A 47 1.03 -10.78 4.56
CA VAL A 47 1.85 -9.65 4.12
C VAL A 47 1.06 -8.80 3.14
N ASP A 48 0.96 -7.51 3.43
CA ASP A 48 0.38 -6.49 2.56
C ASP A 48 1.48 -5.64 1.95
N PHE A 49 1.54 -5.59 0.62
CA PHE A 49 2.43 -4.70 -0.10
C PHE A 49 1.69 -3.45 -0.56
N GLY A 50 2.19 -2.27 -0.18
CA GLY A 50 1.54 -0.99 -0.43
C GLY A 50 2.47 0.01 -1.11
N PRO A 51 2.79 -0.11 -2.41
CA PRO A 51 3.62 0.87 -3.10
C PRO A 51 2.88 2.22 -3.19
N THR A 52 3.57 3.33 -2.97
CA THR A 52 2.96 4.67 -3.00
C THR A 52 3.86 5.67 -3.71
N ALA A 53 3.27 6.68 -4.34
CA ALA A 53 3.98 7.87 -4.83
C ALA A 53 3.84 9.08 -3.86
N LYS A 54 3.18 8.89 -2.71
CA LYS A 54 2.89 9.97 -1.74
C LYS A 54 3.82 9.86 -0.53
N ALA A 55 4.87 10.68 -0.50
CA ALA A 55 5.81 10.78 0.62
C ALA A 55 5.25 11.75 1.69
N ARG A 56 4.23 11.33 2.44
CA ARG A 56 3.64 12.15 3.52
C ARG A 56 3.59 11.35 4.81
N GLU A 57 3.76 12.00 5.96
CA GLU A 57 3.66 11.36 7.29
C GLU A 57 2.32 10.65 7.49
N ILE A 58 1.24 11.20 6.94
CA ILE A 58 -0.10 10.58 6.97
C ILE A 58 -0.12 9.18 6.37
N TRP A 59 0.75 8.89 5.39
CA TRP A 59 0.86 7.56 4.81
C TRP A 59 1.40 6.56 5.83
N GLN A 60 2.43 6.93 6.58
CA GLN A 60 3.01 6.07 7.63
C GLN A 60 1.95 5.73 8.69
N ALA A 61 1.25 6.74 9.21
CA ALA A 61 0.16 6.56 10.17
C ALA A 61 -0.98 5.68 9.61
N SER A 62 -1.30 5.84 8.32
CA SER A 62 -2.32 5.02 7.65
C SER A 62 -1.89 3.56 7.56
N MET A 63 -0.63 3.28 7.20
CA MET A 63 -0.10 1.91 7.12
C MET A 63 -0.02 1.25 8.51
N SER A 64 0.26 2.02 9.56
CA SER A 64 0.16 1.53 10.95
C SER A 64 -1.28 1.16 11.33
N HIS A 65 -2.26 1.99 10.97
CA HIS A 65 -3.67 1.66 11.19
C HIS A 65 -4.08 0.38 10.44
N VAL A 66 -3.61 0.25 9.21
CA VAL A 66 -3.82 -0.93 8.37
C VAL A 66 -3.24 -2.20 9.00
N ASN A 67 -2.00 -2.15 9.51
CA ASN A 67 -1.38 -3.27 10.24
C ASN A 67 -2.25 -3.66 11.45
N LEU A 68 -2.59 -2.69 12.31
CA LEU A 68 -3.37 -2.95 13.53
C LEU A 68 -4.76 -3.54 13.25
N LYS A 69 -5.40 -3.12 12.16
CA LYS A 69 -6.74 -3.61 11.79
C LYS A 69 -6.69 -4.97 11.12
N GLY A 70 -5.74 -5.18 10.21
CA GLY A 70 -5.63 -6.41 9.41
C GLY A 70 -4.86 -7.53 10.11
N GLY A 71 -4.02 -7.21 11.11
CA GLY A 71 -3.14 -8.16 11.78
C GLY A 71 -2.09 -8.77 10.85
N CYS A 72 -1.67 -8.03 9.82
CA CYS A 72 -0.72 -8.49 8.79
C CYS A 72 0.49 -7.54 8.72
N PHE A 73 1.62 -8.08 8.26
CA PHE A 73 2.81 -7.27 8.04
C PHE A 73 2.58 -6.31 6.88
N VAL A 74 2.88 -5.02 7.08
CA VAL A 74 2.72 -4.01 6.02
C VAL A 74 4.08 -3.57 5.52
N LEU A 75 4.32 -3.82 4.24
CA LEU A 75 5.50 -3.41 3.50
C LEU A 75 5.11 -2.28 2.55
N THR A 76 5.62 -1.07 2.77
CA THR A 76 5.38 0.03 1.85
C THR A 76 6.68 0.58 1.29
N ALA A 77 6.66 0.92 0.01
CA ALA A 77 7.77 1.53 -0.70
C ALA A 77 7.29 2.78 -1.45
N ASN A 78 8.18 3.77 -1.55
CA ASN A 78 7.99 4.96 -2.36
C ASN A 78 9.22 5.20 -3.22
N GLN A 79 9.04 5.84 -4.36
CA GLN A 79 10.12 6.23 -5.27
C GLN A 79 10.98 7.37 -4.71
N PHE A 80 12.18 7.57 -5.26
CA PHE A 80 13.16 8.59 -4.85
C PHE A 80 13.63 9.26 -6.11
N CYS A 81 13.42 10.58 -6.19
CA CYS A 81 13.87 11.38 -7.30
C CYS A 81 14.67 12.54 -6.74
N LYS A 82 15.86 12.81 -7.30
CA LYS A 82 16.60 14.03 -6.99
C LYS A 82 15.98 15.20 -7.75
N ARG A 83 16.16 16.40 -7.24
CA ARG A 83 15.59 17.63 -7.83
C ARG A 83 16.08 17.91 -9.26
N GLU A 84 17.24 17.38 -9.62
CA GLU A 84 17.79 17.46 -10.98
C GLU A 84 16.99 16.61 -11.98
N ASP A 85 16.35 15.55 -11.48
CA ASP A 85 15.53 14.62 -12.27
C ASP A 85 14.05 15.07 -12.32
N ASP A 86 13.65 16.06 -11.51
CA ASP A 86 12.25 16.34 -11.21
C ASP A 86 11.99 17.84 -10.98
N LEU A 87 11.27 18.48 -11.92
CA LEU A 87 10.97 19.93 -11.89
C LEU A 87 10.10 20.38 -10.70
N LEU A 88 9.57 19.45 -9.89
CA LEU A 88 8.66 19.72 -8.77
C LEU A 88 9.04 18.89 -7.53
N SER A 89 10.20 19.19 -6.95
CA SER A 89 10.58 19.05 -5.53
C SER A 89 9.97 17.94 -4.63
N LEU A 90 10.90 17.15 -4.08
CA LEU A 90 10.91 16.32 -2.85
C LEU A 90 10.22 14.95 -2.92
N VAL A 91 11.01 13.93 -3.24
CA VAL A 91 10.67 12.52 -3.02
C VAL A 91 11.84 11.83 -2.31
N ASN A 92 11.57 11.01 -1.29
CA ASN A 92 12.49 10.12 -0.55
C ASN A 92 12.00 8.66 -0.73
N VAL A 93 12.86 7.71 -1.12
CA VAL A 93 12.55 6.26 -1.01
C VAL A 93 12.59 5.96 0.46
N PHE A 94 11.43 5.68 1.04
CA PHE A 94 11.32 5.09 2.36
C PHE A 94 10.65 3.73 2.18
N CYS A 95 11.43 2.66 2.36
CA CYS A 95 10.87 1.35 2.67
C CYS A 95 10.53 1.37 4.16
N ILE A 96 9.25 1.49 4.47
CA ILE A 96 8.79 1.36 5.86
C ILE A 96 8.24 -0.04 5.96
N LEU A 97 9.03 -0.92 6.58
CA LEU A 97 8.48 -2.14 7.14
C LEU A 97 7.82 -1.73 8.46
N VAL A 98 6.49 -1.69 8.48
CA VAL A 98 5.76 -1.57 9.74
C VAL A 98 5.58 -2.99 10.26
N THR A 99 6.51 -3.43 11.11
CA THR A 99 6.33 -4.67 11.88
C THR A 99 5.40 -4.41 13.06
N THR A 100 4.75 -5.48 13.53
CA THR A 100 4.11 -5.55 14.85
C THR A 100 5.03 -5.08 15.97
#